data_AF-A0A409YME7-F1
#
_entry.id   AF-A0A409YME7-F1
#
_cell.length_a   1.000
_cell.length_b   1.000
_cell.length_c   1.000
_cell.angle_alpha   90.00
_cell.angle_beta   90.00
_cell.angle_gamma   90.00
#
_symmetry.space_group_name_H-M   'P 1'
#
loop_
_entity.id
_entity.type
_entity.pdbx_description
1 polymer ?
#
loop_
_entity_poly.entity_id
_entity_poly.type
_entity_poly.pdbx_seq_one_letter_code
_entity_poly.pdbx_strand_id
1 'polypeptide(L)'
;MDRQARYRARIAMIARHREEINRKKREKMREKRAAERRQRTVGDHGVNEQPGRSPWIQSPEDLACAEVLASLRAGASSERTHHASTDSVRMDVEEVVQSEGSYMELDGWKYLAGLRGLVQKWGSVWGGITFWPDAFEEMFLDACKHGQSQAMELAYQVWDHADEGRGLLHEVEKMDGVLPNDSRALKILWTEYSQLQHMLVRAITIIEARMNALDSGIFRLPGAPEDSDVEEEEENISELYSDEEGFGTL
;
A
#
# COMPACT_ATOMS: atom_id res chain seq x y z
N MET A 1 -41.43 -7.38 10.19
CA MET A 1 -40.00 -7.24 9.84
C MET A 1 -39.56 -8.43 8.99
N ASP A 2 -39.17 -8.15 7.75
CA ASP A 2 -38.87 -9.13 6.69
C ASP A 2 -37.65 -10.01 7.03
N ARG A 3 -37.74 -11.32 6.81
CA ARG A 3 -36.63 -12.27 7.08
C ARG A 3 -35.44 -11.98 6.17
N GLN A 4 -35.69 -11.53 4.94
CA GLN A 4 -34.65 -11.21 3.98
C GLN A 4 -33.82 -9.99 4.40
N ALA A 5 -34.47 -8.98 5.00
CA ALA A 5 -33.78 -7.80 5.54
C ALA A 5 -32.86 -8.16 6.71
N ARG A 6 -33.31 -9.04 7.63
CA ARG A 6 -32.49 -9.52 8.75
C ARG A 6 -31.26 -10.31 8.30
N TYR A 7 -31.42 -11.15 7.27
CA TYR A 7 -30.30 -11.90 6.72
C TYR A 7 -29.24 -10.99 6.06
N ARG A 8 -29.67 -10.01 5.25
CA ARG A 8 -28.75 -9.03 4.65
C ARG A 8 -28.02 -8.18 5.69
N ALA A 9 -28.73 -7.74 6.74
CA ALA A 9 -28.12 -7.01 7.84
C ALA A 9 -27.04 -7.85 8.56
N ARG A 10 -27.30 -9.15 8.76
CA ARG A 10 -26.32 -10.07 9.37
C ARG A 10 -25.08 -10.26 8.50
N ILE A 11 -25.22 -10.45 7.18
CA ILE A 11 -24.07 -10.56 6.27
C ILE A 11 -23.25 -9.26 6.29
N ALA A 12 -23.90 -8.10 6.19
CA ALA A 12 -23.21 -6.81 6.21
C ALA A 12 -22.45 -6.58 7.54
N MET A 13 -23.03 -7.01 8.67
CA MET A 13 -22.37 -6.96 9.96
C MET A 13 -21.11 -7.85 10.01
N ILE A 14 -21.19 -9.09 9.50
CA ILE A 14 -20.05 -10.01 9.44
C ILE A 14 -18.94 -9.45 8.54
N ALA A 15 -19.30 -8.90 7.37
CA ALA A 15 -18.33 -8.29 6.45
C ALA A 15 -17.59 -7.11 7.11
N ARG A 16 -18.32 -6.19 7.77
CA ARG A 16 -17.71 -5.08 8.52
C ARG A 16 -16.81 -5.56 9.66
N HIS A 17 -17.21 -6.61 10.36
CA HIS A 17 -16.39 -7.16 11.44
C HIS A 17 -15.08 -7.75 10.92
N ARG A 18 -15.13 -8.46 9.78
CA ARG A 18 -13.93 -9.00 9.12
C ARG A 18 -13.01 -7.90 8.59
N GLU A 19 -13.56 -6.84 7.99
CA GLU A 19 -12.80 -5.65 7.59
C GLU A 19 -12.13 -4.97 8.78
N GLU A 20 -12.83 -4.85 9.90
CA GLU A 20 -12.30 -4.26 11.14
C GLU A 20 -11.14 -5.07 11.72
N ILE A 21 -11.26 -6.41 11.75
CA ILE A 21 -10.18 -7.30 12.18
C ILE A 21 -8.96 -7.15 11.27
N ASN A 22 -9.18 -7.16 9.94
CA ASN A 22 -8.10 -6.99 8.96
C ASN A 22 -7.43 -5.62 9.10
N ARG A 23 -8.20 -4.56 9.36
CA ARG A 23 -7.68 -3.21 9.63
C ARG A 23 -6.77 -3.20 10.86
N LYS A 24 -7.24 -3.74 11.99
CA LYS A 24 -6.45 -3.83 13.24
C LYS A 24 -5.18 -4.67 13.06
N LYS A 25 -5.26 -5.77 12.31
CA LYS A 25 -4.08 -6.62 12.01
C LYS A 25 -3.04 -5.85 11.20
N ARG A 26 -3.46 -5.06 10.18
CA ARG A 26 -2.58 -4.18 9.40
C ARG A 26 -1.96 -3.08 10.26
N GLU A 27 -2.74 -2.47 11.15
CA GLU A 27 -2.24 -1.42 12.06
C GLU A 27 -1.20 -1.95 13.05
N LYS A 28 -1.49 -3.07 13.71
CA LYS A 28 -0.53 -3.75 14.62
C LYS A 28 0.76 -4.15 13.91
N MET A 29 0.67 -4.59 12.65
CA MET A 29 1.85 -4.89 11.83
C MET A 29 2.66 -3.64 11.49
N ARG A 30 2.00 -2.51 11.17
CA ARG A 30 2.67 -1.23 10.94
C ARG A 30 3.39 -0.74 12.20
N GLU A 31 2.76 -0.84 13.37
CA GLU A 31 3.38 -0.51 14.66
C GLU A 31 4.59 -1.40 14.97
N LYS A 32 4.47 -2.71 14.74
CA LYS A 32 5.58 -3.65 14.92
C LYS A 32 6.79 -3.28 14.05
N ARG A 33 6.58 -3.01 12.75
CA ARG A 33 7.65 -2.57 11.83
C ARG A 33 8.24 -1.23 12.27
N ALA A 34 7.43 -0.30 12.76
CA ALA A 34 7.92 0.98 13.28
C ALA A 34 8.77 0.80 14.55
N ALA A 35 8.39 -0.12 15.44
CA ALA A 35 9.16 -0.47 16.64
C ALA A 35 10.50 -1.15 16.29
N GLU A 36 10.51 -2.07 15.34
CA GLU A 36 11.75 -2.72 14.85
C GLU A 36 12.73 -1.70 14.25
N ARG A 37 12.23 -0.70 13.51
CA ARG A 37 13.07 0.41 13.01
C ARG A 37 13.71 1.21 14.15
N ARG A 38 12.95 1.50 15.21
CA ARG A 38 13.47 2.20 16.40
C ARG A 38 14.54 1.39 17.13
N GLN A 39 14.38 0.07 17.21
CA GLN A 39 15.38 -0.80 17.83
C GLN A 39 16.69 -0.85 17.03
N ARG A 40 16.62 -0.87 15.68
CA ARG A 40 17.81 -0.81 14.82
C ARG A 40 18.59 0.51 14.96
N THR A 41 17.90 1.64 15.13
CA THR A 41 18.58 2.94 15.28
C THR A 41 19.35 3.11 16.59
N VAL A 42 19.07 2.29 17.61
CA VAL A 42 19.74 2.38 18.93
C VAL A 42 20.92 1.40 19.03
N GLY A 43 21.00 0.38 18.17
CA GLY A 43 22.03 -0.66 18.21
C GLY A 43 23.25 -0.43 17.32
N ASP A 44 23.22 0.56 16.42
CA ASP A 44 24.26 0.71 15.38
C ASP A 44 25.12 1.96 15.64
N HIS A 45 26.02 1.82 16.61
CA HIS A 45 27.16 2.72 16.80
C HIS A 45 28.44 1.94 16.55
N GLY A 46 28.76 1.74 15.27
CA GLY A 46 30.15 1.66 14.86
C GLY A 46 30.46 0.64 13.79
N VAL A 47 30.14 0.96 12.53
CA VAL A 47 31.11 0.85 11.42
C VAL A 47 30.80 1.97 10.42
N ASN A 48 31.76 2.89 10.26
CA ASN A 48 31.74 3.95 9.26
C ASN A 48 32.08 3.37 7.88
N GLU A 49 31.13 2.65 7.27
CA GLU A 49 31.21 2.29 5.85
C GLU A 49 30.47 3.35 5.03
N GLN A 50 31.26 4.16 4.32
CA GLN A 50 30.72 5.04 3.28
C GLN A 50 29.86 4.21 2.32
N PRO A 51 28.58 4.55 2.11
CA PRO A 51 27.76 3.86 1.15
C PRO A 51 28.37 4.09 -0.24
N GLY A 52 28.85 3.00 -0.83
CA GLY A 52 29.35 2.96 -2.18
C GLY A 52 28.33 3.57 -3.13
N ARG A 53 28.75 4.65 -3.81
CA ARG A 53 28.02 5.24 -4.93
C ARG A 53 27.65 4.12 -5.92
N SER A 54 26.36 3.88 -6.11
CA SER A 54 25.89 2.97 -7.15
C SER A 54 26.31 3.52 -8.53
N PRO A 55 26.88 2.71 -9.44
CA PRO A 55 27.62 3.22 -10.61
C PRO A 55 26.74 3.52 -11.82
N TRP A 56 25.41 3.43 -11.70
CA TRP A 56 24.51 3.53 -12.83
C TRP A 56 24.07 4.99 -13.01
N ILE A 57 24.74 5.61 -13.99
CA ILE A 57 24.51 6.87 -14.68
C ILE A 57 23.06 7.38 -14.52
N GLN A 58 22.95 8.58 -13.96
CA GLN A 58 21.73 9.39 -13.89
C GLN A 58 21.38 9.89 -15.30
N SER A 59 20.38 9.28 -15.94
CA SER A 59 19.67 9.93 -17.05
C SER A 59 19.11 11.28 -16.56
N PRO A 60 19.00 12.33 -17.39
CA PRO A 60 18.21 13.53 -17.05
C PRO A 60 16.80 13.19 -16.58
N GLU A 61 16.24 12.08 -17.07
CA GLU A 61 14.94 11.53 -16.65
C GLU A 61 15.00 10.93 -15.24
N ASP A 62 16.15 10.35 -14.86
CA ASP A 62 16.37 9.84 -13.50
C ASP A 62 16.53 10.96 -12.48
N LEU A 63 17.08 12.12 -12.89
CA LEU A 63 17.13 13.33 -12.05
C LEU A 63 15.73 13.91 -11.83
N ALA A 64 14.91 14.00 -12.89
CA ALA A 64 13.52 14.43 -12.77
C ALA A 64 12.70 13.44 -11.91
N CYS A 65 12.89 12.13 -12.10
CA CYS A 65 12.28 11.11 -11.25
C CYS A 65 12.76 11.21 -9.80
N ALA A 66 14.05 11.49 -9.56
CA ALA A 66 14.62 11.64 -8.23
C ALA A 66 14.07 12.89 -7.52
N GLU A 67 13.86 13.99 -8.24
CA GLU A 67 13.27 15.22 -7.71
C GLU A 67 11.80 15.03 -7.34
N VAL A 68 11.02 14.37 -8.20
CA VAL A 68 9.63 13.99 -7.91
C VAL A 68 9.57 13.02 -6.71
N LEU A 69 10.44 12.01 -6.65
CA LEU A 69 10.51 11.05 -5.54
C LEU A 69 10.96 11.68 -4.21
N ALA A 70 11.92 12.60 -4.24
CA ALA A 70 12.39 13.32 -3.06
C ALA A 70 11.26 14.17 -2.47
N SER A 71 10.48 14.80 -3.34
CA SER A 71 9.38 15.68 -2.95
C SER A 71 8.15 14.90 -2.46
N LEU A 72 7.84 13.73 -3.06
CA LEU A 72 6.81 12.80 -2.53
C LEU A 72 7.16 12.27 -1.13
N ARG A 73 8.45 11.97 -0.87
CA ARG A 73 8.90 11.53 0.47
C ARG A 73 8.85 12.65 1.51
N ALA A 74 9.10 13.90 1.10
CA ALA A 74 8.98 15.06 1.98
C ALA A 74 7.51 15.32 2.37
N GLY A 75 6.56 15.21 1.43
CA GLY A 75 5.12 15.32 1.71
C GLY A 75 4.59 14.23 2.64
N ALA A 76 4.92 12.97 2.38
CA ALA A 76 4.48 11.83 3.21
C ALA A 76 5.05 11.84 4.65
N SER A 77 6.16 12.54 4.89
CA SER A 77 6.74 12.71 6.23
C SER A 77 6.12 13.88 7.00
N SER A 78 5.59 14.89 6.30
CA SER A 78 4.98 16.07 6.89
C SER A 78 3.58 15.76 7.48
N GLU A 79 2.77 14.97 6.78
CA GLU A 79 1.41 14.62 7.22
C GLU A 79 1.37 13.74 8.48
N ARG A 80 2.50 13.18 8.93
CA ARG A 80 2.58 12.31 10.11
C ARG A 80 2.77 13.03 11.44
N THR A 81 2.88 14.36 11.46
CA THR A 81 3.20 15.11 12.69
C THR A 81 2.09 15.99 13.27
N HIS A 82 0.91 16.08 12.63
CA HIS A 82 -0.14 17.04 13.05
C HIS A 82 -1.38 16.45 13.77
N HIS A 83 -1.31 15.23 14.32
CA HIS A 83 -2.39 14.68 15.15
C HIS A 83 -1.96 14.25 16.57
N ALA A 84 -1.21 15.11 17.26
CA ALA A 84 -1.12 15.04 18.71
C ALA A 84 -1.05 16.43 19.34
N SER A 85 -1.94 16.65 20.31
CA SER A 85 -1.92 17.71 21.31
C SER A 85 -2.60 19.05 20.96
N THR A 86 -3.91 19.10 21.20
CA THR A 86 -4.59 20.32 21.63
C THR A 86 -4.23 20.61 23.08
N ASP A 87 -3.18 21.37 23.33
CA ASP A 87 -3.21 22.42 24.35
C ASP A 87 -1.93 23.26 24.34
N SER A 88 -2.09 24.52 24.75
CA SER A 88 -1.05 25.47 25.15
C SER A 88 -0.40 26.37 24.07
N VAL A 89 -0.88 27.62 24.11
CA VAL A 89 -0.10 28.87 24.04
C VAL A 89 0.29 29.40 22.66
N ARG A 90 -0.48 30.44 22.27
CA ARG A 90 -0.08 31.58 21.45
C ARG A 90 1.38 31.98 21.69
N MET A 91 2.25 31.75 20.72
CA MET A 91 3.36 32.66 20.39
C MET A 91 3.63 32.59 18.88
N ASP A 92 3.65 33.78 18.28
CA ASP A 92 4.31 34.16 17.04
C ASP A 92 4.00 33.33 15.78
N VAL A 93 2.84 33.65 15.21
CA VAL A 93 2.50 33.39 13.80
C VAL A 93 3.09 34.52 12.96
N GLU A 94 4.40 34.49 12.76
CA GLU A 94 5.05 35.21 11.67
C GLU A 94 6.23 34.36 11.18
N GLU A 95 6.23 34.08 9.88
CA GLU A 95 7.38 33.58 9.11
C GLU A 95 7.70 32.07 9.16
N VAL A 96 6.71 31.24 8.78
CA VAL A 96 7.00 30.03 7.97
C VAL A 96 6.22 30.14 6.67
N VAL A 97 6.66 31.09 5.84
CA VAL A 97 6.26 31.17 4.45
C VAL A 97 6.85 29.96 3.73
N GLN A 98 5.97 29.04 3.37
CA GLN A 98 5.91 28.39 2.06
C GLN A 98 7.28 28.04 1.46
N SER A 99 7.83 26.92 1.90
CA SER A 99 8.69 26.10 1.03
C SER A 99 7.91 24.90 0.50
N GLU A 100 6.65 25.12 0.12
CA GLU A 100 5.97 24.31 -0.90
C GLU A 100 6.64 24.68 -2.22
N GLY A 101 7.71 23.95 -2.56
CA GLY A 101 8.33 24.04 -3.88
C GLY A 101 7.24 23.89 -4.94
N SER A 102 7.02 24.99 -5.67
CA SER A 102 5.93 25.23 -6.59
C SER A 102 5.85 24.17 -7.70
N TYR A 103 5.09 23.10 -7.45
CA TYR A 103 4.60 22.22 -8.51
C TYR A 103 3.68 22.97 -9.50
N MET A 104 3.14 24.11 -9.07
CA MET A 104 2.28 25.00 -9.86
C MET A 104 3.00 25.65 -11.07
N GLU A 105 4.33 25.62 -11.12
CA GLU A 105 5.13 26.21 -12.23
C GLU A 105 5.66 25.18 -13.24
N LEU A 106 5.46 23.87 -13.02
CA LEU A 106 5.87 22.86 -13.99
C LEU A 106 4.89 22.83 -15.16
N ASP A 107 5.43 22.95 -16.37
CA ASP A 107 4.72 22.60 -17.61
C ASP A 107 4.11 21.20 -17.44
N GLY A 108 2.80 21.05 -17.68
CA GLY A 108 2.10 19.78 -17.48
C GLY A 108 2.77 18.59 -18.18
N TRP A 109 3.54 18.86 -19.24
CA TRP A 109 4.41 17.89 -19.89
C TRP A 109 5.54 17.33 -19.02
N LYS A 110 6.26 18.19 -18.30
CA LYS A 110 7.38 17.76 -17.44
C LYS A 110 6.88 16.93 -16.27
N TYR A 111 5.76 17.37 -15.68
CA TYR A 111 5.09 16.63 -14.60
C TYR A 111 4.69 15.23 -15.08
N LEU A 112 3.98 15.14 -16.21
CA LEU A 112 3.55 13.86 -16.76
C LEU A 112 4.72 12.96 -17.17
N ALA A 113 5.80 13.53 -17.71
CA ALA A 113 7.01 12.78 -18.06
C ALA A 113 7.68 12.16 -16.82
N GLY A 114 7.77 12.91 -15.72
CA GLY A 114 8.26 12.39 -14.43
C GLY A 114 7.38 11.24 -13.91
N LEU A 115 6.07 11.44 -13.90
CA LEU A 115 5.12 10.39 -13.51
C LEU A 115 5.22 9.14 -14.39
N ARG A 116 5.36 9.32 -15.71
CA ARG A 116 5.56 8.21 -16.64
C ARG A 116 6.78 7.37 -16.27
N GLY A 117 7.90 7.99 -15.94
CA GLY A 117 9.10 7.28 -15.49
C GLY A 117 8.84 6.45 -14.22
N LEU A 118 8.13 7.03 -13.25
CA LEU A 118 7.76 6.33 -12.01
C LEU A 118 6.81 5.15 -12.26
N VAL A 119 5.78 5.34 -13.08
CA VAL A 119 4.83 4.28 -13.43
C VAL A 119 5.51 3.15 -14.20
N GLN A 120 6.42 3.46 -15.13
CA GLN A 120 7.19 2.45 -15.85
C GLN A 120 8.09 1.65 -14.93
N LYS A 121 8.81 2.33 -14.02
CA LYS A 121 9.65 1.67 -13.02
C LYS A 121 8.82 0.79 -12.09
N TRP A 122 7.71 1.29 -11.57
CA TRP A 122 6.78 0.54 -10.73
C TRP A 122 6.22 -0.68 -11.48
N GLY A 123 5.78 -0.53 -12.72
CA GLY A 123 5.24 -1.62 -13.55
C GLY A 123 6.25 -2.70 -13.92
N SER A 124 7.56 -2.41 -13.83
CA SER A 124 8.65 -3.32 -14.25
C SER A 124 9.10 -4.33 -13.20
N VAL A 125 8.68 -4.20 -11.94
CA VAL A 125 9.23 -4.95 -10.78
C VAL A 125 9.23 -6.48 -11.01
N TRP A 126 8.20 -7.02 -11.64
CA TRP A 126 8.08 -8.45 -11.97
C TRP A 126 8.02 -8.70 -13.48
N GLY A 127 8.94 -8.09 -14.23
CA GLY A 127 9.08 -8.31 -15.67
C GLY A 127 8.06 -7.56 -16.54
N GLY A 128 7.21 -6.74 -15.94
CA GLY A 128 6.17 -5.96 -16.63
C GLY A 128 4.76 -6.43 -16.29
N ILE A 129 3.81 -5.49 -16.25
CA ILE A 129 2.40 -5.71 -15.83
C ILE A 129 1.72 -6.86 -16.58
N THR A 130 2.10 -7.10 -17.84
CA THR A 130 1.54 -8.21 -18.64
C THR A 130 1.91 -9.59 -18.11
N PHE A 131 3.01 -9.72 -17.39
CA PHE A 131 3.53 -10.99 -16.86
C PHE A 131 3.19 -11.22 -15.39
N TRP A 132 2.72 -10.20 -14.68
CA TRP A 132 2.36 -10.29 -13.26
C TRP A 132 1.40 -11.43 -12.91
N PRO A 133 0.36 -11.74 -13.72
CA PRO A 133 -0.55 -12.84 -13.40
C PRO A 133 0.16 -14.18 -13.24
N ASP A 134 1.15 -14.47 -14.08
CA ASP A 134 1.91 -15.72 -14.06
C ASP A 134 3.03 -15.65 -13.02
N ALA A 135 3.73 -14.51 -12.93
CA ALA A 135 4.80 -14.30 -11.98
C ALA A 135 4.34 -14.44 -10.51
N PHE A 136 3.16 -13.91 -10.16
CA PHE A 136 2.63 -14.03 -8.80
C PHE A 136 2.33 -15.47 -8.40
N GLU A 137 1.83 -16.28 -9.34
CA GLU A 137 1.55 -17.69 -9.08
C GLU A 137 2.84 -18.46 -8.83
N GLU A 138 3.86 -18.27 -9.68
CA GLU A 138 5.17 -18.92 -9.51
C GLU A 138 5.85 -18.50 -8.20
N MET A 139 5.90 -17.19 -7.92
CA MET A 139 6.50 -16.67 -6.68
C MET A 139 5.77 -17.18 -5.44
N PHE A 140 4.44 -17.27 -5.47
CA PHE A 140 3.67 -17.76 -4.33
C PHE A 140 3.88 -19.26 -4.10
N LEU A 141 3.85 -20.07 -5.16
CA LEU A 141 4.17 -21.49 -5.06
C LEU A 141 5.58 -21.73 -4.53
N ASP A 142 6.55 -20.91 -4.94
CA ASP A 142 7.91 -20.98 -4.42
C ASP A 142 7.98 -20.58 -2.94
N ALA A 143 7.32 -19.50 -2.55
CA ALA A 143 7.25 -19.07 -1.15
C ALA A 143 6.59 -20.13 -0.26
N CYS A 144 5.54 -20.81 -0.73
CA CYS A 144 4.91 -21.93 -0.01
C CYS A 144 5.87 -23.09 0.26
N LYS A 145 6.79 -23.42 -0.66
CA LYS A 145 7.82 -24.45 -0.43
C LYS A 145 8.75 -24.10 0.74
N HIS A 146 8.89 -22.82 1.06
CA HIS A 146 9.70 -22.30 2.15
C HIS A 146 8.88 -22.06 3.44
N GLY A 147 7.59 -22.42 3.43
CA GLY A 147 6.69 -22.36 4.57
C GLY A 147 5.73 -21.16 4.56
N GLN A 148 4.70 -21.24 5.41
CA GLN A 148 3.60 -20.27 5.47
C GLN A 148 4.08 -18.83 5.71
N SER A 149 5.07 -18.66 6.58
CA SER A 149 5.63 -17.34 6.90
C SER A 149 6.17 -16.63 5.67
N GLN A 150 6.82 -17.36 4.75
CA GLN A 150 7.36 -16.79 3.52
C GLN A 150 6.27 -16.45 2.51
N ALA A 151 5.27 -17.32 2.36
CA ALA A 151 4.10 -17.02 1.53
C ALA A 151 3.36 -15.76 2.01
N MET A 152 3.21 -15.61 3.33
CA MET A 152 2.62 -14.41 3.94
C MET A 152 3.49 -13.17 3.73
N GLU A 153 4.81 -13.28 3.88
CA GLU A 153 5.73 -12.17 3.62
C GLU A 153 5.61 -11.66 2.18
N LEU A 154 5.62 -12.58 1.20
CA LEU A 154 5.40 -12.25 -0.20
C LEU A 154 4.05 -11.55 -0.41
N ALA A 155 2.96 -12.08 0.16
CA ALA A 155 1.64 -11.47 0.04
C ALA A 155 1.65 -10.02 0.57
N TYR A 156 2.33 -9.75 1.69
CA TYR A 156 2.48 -8.38 2.19
C TYR A 156 3.28 -7.48 1.23
N GLN A 157 4.37 -7.98 0.63
CA GLN A 157 5.15 -7.21 -0.33
C GLN A 157 4.31 -6.83 -1.56
N VAL A 158 3.50 -7.78 -2.06
CA VAL A 158 2.60 -7.53 -3.19
C VAL A 158 1.51 -6.51 -2.82
N TRP A 159 0.96 -6.57 -1.61
CA TRP A 159 0.01 -5.56 -1.13
C TRP A 159 0.64 -4.18 -0.94
N ASP A 160 1.84 -4.10 -0.36
CA ASP A 160 2.57 -2.84 -0.19
C ASP A 160 2.84 -2.21 -1.57
N HIS A 161 3.17 -3.01 -2.59
CA HIS A 161 3.36 -2.54 -3.97
C HIS A 161 2.06 -2.05 -4.64
N ALA A 162 0.91 -2.67 -4.34
CA ALA A 162 -0.39 -2.16 -4.79
C ALA A 162 -0.73 -0.80 -4.15
N ASP A 163 -0.42 -0.62 -2.87
CA ASP A 163 -0.59 0.66 -2.17
C ASP A 163 0.29 1.77 -2.79
N GLU A 164 1.54 1.45 -3.17
CA GLU A 164 2.39 2.36 -3.95
C GLU A 164 1.75 2.73 -5.29
N GLY A 165 1.18 1.75 -6.01
CA GLY A 165 0.48 1.97 -7.27
C GLY A 165 -0.75 2.89 -7.13
N ARG A 166 -1.50 2.76 -6.04
CA ARG A 166 -2.62 3.67 -5.73
C ARG A 166 -2.14 5.09 -5.45
N GLY A 167 -1.00 5.24 -4.77
CA GLY A 167 -0.35 6.53 -4.60
C GLY A 167 -0.01 7.18 -5.94
N LEU A 168 0.63 6.42 -6.86
CA LEU A 168 0.92 6.91 -8.22
C LEU A 168 -0.35 7.24 -9.01
N LEU A 169 -1.42 6.45 -8.88
CA LEU A 169 -2.69 6.71 -9.54
C LEU A 169 -3.30 8.02 -9.06
N HIS A 170 -3.27 8.28 -7.76
CA HIS A 170 -3.74 9.55 -7.20
C HIS A 170 -2.92 10.74 -7.72
N GLU A 171 -1.60 10.61 -7.83
CA GLU A 171 -0.74 11.67 -8.39
C GLU A 171 -0.97 11.90 -9.89
N VAL A 172 -1.25 10.85 -10.66
CA VAL A 172 -1.70 10.98 -12.05
C VAL A 172 -3.01 11.76 -12.09
N GLU A 173 -4.01 11.35 -11.31
CA GLU A 173 -5.36 11.95 -11.30
C GLU A 173 -5.40 13.44 -10.96
N LYS A 174 -4.44 13.93 -10.16
CA LYS A 174 -4.38 15.35 -9.80
C LYS A 174 -4.19 16.26 -11.00
N MET A 175 -3.43 15.83 -12.02
CA MET A 175 -3.09 16.58 -13.23
C MET A 175 -3.08 18.12 -13.06
N ASP A 176 -2.40 18.59 -12.02
CA ASP A 176 -2.33 20.01 -11.68
C ASP A 176 -1.18 20.63 -12.46
N GLY A 177 -1.47 21.56 -13.38
CA GLY A 177 -0.44 22.25 -14.15
C GLY A 177 -0.99 23.16 -15.23
N VAL A 178 -0.13 24.04 -15.75
CA VAL A 178 -0.48 24.90 -16.90
C VAL A 178 -0.59 24.01 -18.15
N LEU A 179 -1.80 23.91 -18.70
CA LEU A 179 -2.05 23.14 -19.91
C LEU A 179 -1.45 23.84 -21.15
N PRO A 180 -0.98 23.09 -22.15
CA PRO A 180 -0.54 23.67 -23.41
C PRO A 180 -1.70 24.38 -24.12
N ASN A 181 -1.45 25.59 -24.63
CA ASN A 181 -2.43 26.32 -25.44
C ASN A 181 -2.63 25.67 -26.84
N ASP A 182 -1.67 24.85 -27.29
CA ASP A 182 -1.79 24.12 -28.55
C ASP A 182 -2.71 22.90 -28.40
N SER A 183 -3.78 22.87 -29.20
CA SER A 183 -4.76 21.79 -29.23
C SER A 183 -4.16 20.42 -29.57
N ARG A 184 -3.08 20.38 -30.39
CA ARG A 184 -2.41 19.12 -30.72
C ARG A 184 -1.61 18.61 -29.52
N ALA A 185 -0.83 19.48 -28.87
CA ALA A 185 -0.13 19.13 -27.64
C ALA A 185 -1.11 18.63 -26.56
N LEU A 186 -2.25 19.29 -26.37
CA LEU A 186 -3.26 18.86 -25.40
C LEU A 186 -3.79 17.44 -25.68
N LYS A 187 -4.03 17.09 -26.96
CA LYS A 187 -4.47 15.73 -27.34
C LYS A 187 -3.42 14.66 -27.02
N ILE A 188 -2.15 14.96 -27.28
CA ILE A 188 -1.06 14.01 -26.98
C ILE A 188 -0.94 13.85 -25.47
N LEU A 189 -0.97 14.96 -24.71
CA LEU A 189 -0.92 14.95 -23.25
C LEU A 189 -2.06 14.11 -22.66
N TRP A 190 -3.28 14.28 -23.15
CA TRP A 190 -4.44 13.49 -22.72
C TRP A 190 -4.31 12.00 -23.05
N THR A 191 -3.70 11.68 -24.19
CA THR A 191 -3.46 10.30 -24.62
C THR A 191 -2.47 9.62 -23.67
N GLU A 192 -1.34 10.27 -23.36
CA GLU A 192 -0.33 9.76 -22.43
C GLU A 192 -0.92 9.61 -21.01
N TYR A 193 -1.66 10.62 -20.54
CA TYR A 193 -2.37 10.58 -19.26
C TYR A 193 -3.29 9.36 -19.17
N SER A 194 -4.14 9.17 -20.18
CA SER A 194 -5.09 8.05 -20.22
C SER A 194 -4.38 6.69 -20.23
N GLN A 195 -3.24 6.59 -20.91
CA GLN A 195 -2.44 5.37 -20.93
C GLN A 195 -1.84 5.05 -19.56
N LEU A 196 -1.29 6.03 -18.85
CA LEU A 196 -0.76 5.84 -17.49
C LEU A 196 -1.87 5.41 -16.52
N GLN A 197 -3.01 6.09 -16.55
CA GLN A 197 -4.14 5.77 -15.69
C GLN A 197 -4.65 4.35 -15.94
N HIS A 198 -4.83 3.98 -17.22
CA HIS A 198 -5.25 2.62 -17.59
C HIS A 198 -4.23 1.55 -17.17
N MET A 199 -2.93 1.85 -17.31
CA MET A 199 -1.86 0.95 -16.91
C MET A 199 -1.90 0.69 -15.39
N LEU A 200 -2.00 1.74 -14.58
CA LEU A 200 -2.09 1.65 -13.12
C LEU A 200 -3.34 0.90 -12.66
N VAL A 201 -4.52 1.27 -13.18
CA VAL A 201 -5.78 0.60 -12.82
C VAL A 201 -5.73 -0.88 -13.15
N ARG A 202 -5.26 -1.24 -14.36
CA ARG A 202 -5.11 -2.65 -14.76
C ARG A 202 -4.17 -3.41 -13.82
N ALA A 203 -3.02 -2.84 -13.50
CA ALA A 203 -2.00 -3.46 -12.67
C ALA A 203 -2.47 -3.67 -11.22
N ILE A 204 -3.10 -2.65 -10.62
CA ILE A 204 -3.71 -2.75 -9.28
C ILE A 204 -4.80 -3.82 -9.27
N THR A 205 -5.65 -3.85 -10.31
CA THR A 205 -6.71 -4.86 -10.44
C THR A 205 -6.14 -6.27 -10.53
N ILE A 206 -5.04 -6.48 -11.26
CA ILE A 206 -4.35 -7.78 -11.32
C ILE A 206 -3.89 -8.21 -9.92
N ILE A 207 -3.24 -7.31 -9.17
CA ILE A 207 -2.79 -7.61 -7.81
C ILE A 207 -3.98 -7.98 -6.92
N GLU A 208 -5.01 -7.15 -6.89
CA GLU A 208 -6.18 -7.37 -6.03
C GLU A 208 -6.89 -8.68 -6.38
N ALA A 209 -7.12 -8.95 -7.67
CA ALA A 209 -7.76 -10.17 -8.11
C ALA A 209 -6.95 -11.42 -7.73
N ARG A 210 -5.62 -11.38 -7.91
CA ARG A 210 -4.74 -12.51 -7.59
C ARG A 210 -4.60 -12.71 -6.08
N MET A 211 -4.38 -11.66 -5.31
CA MET A 211 -4.27 -11.77 -3.86
C MET A 211 -5.58 -12.22 -3.20
N ASN A 212 -6.74 -11.76 -3.70
CA ASN A 212 -8.04 -12.24 -3.21
C ASN A 212 -8.28 -13.71 -3.58
N ALA A 213 -7.83 -14.15 -4.75
CA ALA A 213 -7.92 -15.57 -5.11
C ALA A 213 -7.07 -16.45 -4.17
N LEU A 214 -5.90 -15.97 -3.75
CA LEU A 214 -5.03 -16.65 -2.79
C LEU A 214 -5.55 -16.63 -1.34
N ASP A 215 -6.13 -15.52 -0.87
CA ASP A 215 -6.64 -15.36 0.51
C ASP A 215 -7.92 -16.16 0.79
N SER A 216 -8.72 -16.42 -0.24
CA SER A 216 -10.08 -16.91 -0.05
C SER A 216 -10.21 -18.34 0.47
N GLY A 217 -9.13 -19.14 0.53
CA GLY A 217 -9.20 -20.58 0.87
C GLY A 217 -10.01 -21.42 -0.14
N ILE A 218 -10.67 -20.76 -1.11
CA ILE A 218 -11.49 -21.36 -2.19
C ILE A 218 -10.57 -22.07 -3.18
N PHE A 219 -9.38 -21.53 -3.42
CA PHE A 219 -8.34 -22.16 -4.24
C PHE A 219 -7.21 -22.61 -3.31
N ARG A 220 -7.36 -23.79 -2.71
CA ARG A 220 -6.22 -24.48 -2.08
C ARG A 220 -5.21 -24.80 -3.16
N LEU A 221 -4.17 -23.97 -3.27
CA LEU A 221 -3.05 -24.28 -4.13
C LEU A 221 -2.37 -25.55 -3.60
N PRO A 222 -1.94 -26.47 -4.49
CA PRO A 222 -1.21 -27.67 -4.07
C PRO A 222 0.02 -27.26 -3.25
N GLY A 223 0.12 -27.72 -2.00
CA GLY A 223 1.22 -27.39 -1.08
C GLY A 223 0.97 -26.21 -0.14
N ALA A 224 -0.22 -25.59 -0.15
CA ALA A 224 -0.63 -24.72 0.94
C ALA A 224 -0.73 -25.54 2.24
N PRO A 225 -0.19 -25.06 3.37
CA PRO A 225 -0.30 -25.75 4.65
C PRO A 225 -1.78 -25.99 4.95
N GLU A 226 -2.13 -27.23 5.30
CA GLU A 226 -3.47 -27.53 5.77
C GLU A 226 -3.71 -26.70 7.04
N ASP A 227 -4.89 -26.09 7.19
CA ASP A 227 -5.29 -25.29 8.37
C ASP A 227 -5.44 -26.16 9.63
N SER A 228 -4.57 -27.16 9.84
CA SER A 228 -4.62 -28.14 10.91
C SER A 228 -4.45 -27.54 12.31
N ASP A 229 -4.00 -26.29 12.40
CA ASP A 229 -3.65 -25.67 13.68
C ASP A 229 -4.73 -24.71 14.19
N VAL A 230 -5.84 -24.52 13.46
CA VAL A 230 -6.93 -23.61 13.88
C VAL A 230 -8.02 -24.35 14.68
N GLU A 231 -8.09 -25.68 14.60
CA GLU A 231 -9.09 -26.45 15.36
C GLU A 231 -8.82 -26.48 16.88
N GLU A 232 -7.60 -26.20 17.35
CA GLU A 232 -7.30 -26.22 18.80
C GLU A 232 -7.70 -24.94 19.56
N GLU A 233 -7.88 -23.78 18.89
CA GLU A 233 -8.26 -22.54 19.59
C GLU A 233 -9.78 -22.37 19.75
N GLU A 234 -10.61 -22.97 18.89
CA GLU A 234 -12.08 -22.85 19.01
C GLU A 234 -12.65 -23.68 20.18
N GLU A 235 -12.00 -24.79 20.56
CA GLU A 235 -12.40 -25.55 21.76
C GLU A 235 -12.22 -24.73 23.05
N ASN A 236 -11.21 -23.85 23.09
CA ASN A 236 -10.90 -23.05 24.28
C ASN A 236 -11.89 -21.87 24.47
N ILE A 237 -12.52 -21.38 23.39
CA ILE A 237 -13.53 -20.31 23.48
C ILE A 237 -14.90 -20.90 23.87
N SER A 238 -15.24 -22.11 23.41
CA SER A 238 -16.46 -22.82 23.81
C SER A 238 -16.49 -23.10 25.31
N GLU A 239 -15.35 -23.46 25.91
CA GLU A 239 -15.26 -23.76 27.34
C GLU A 239 -15.49 -22.50 28.20
N LEU A 240 -15.09 -21.32 27.73
CA LEU A 240 -15.20 -20.07 28.48
C LEU A 240 -16.64 -19.52 28.62
N TYR A 241 -17.58 -19.97 27.78
CA TYR A 241 -18.99 -19.53 27.80
C TYR A 241 -19.96 -20.57 28.35
N SER A 242 -19.47 -21.75 28.74
CA SER A 242 -20.31 -22.83 29.27
C SER A 242 -20.71 -22.62 30.74
N ASP A 243 -20.08 -21.68 31.45
CA ASP A 243 -20.25 -21.51 32.90
C ASP A 243 -21.30 -20.46 33.33
N GLU A 244 -21.96 -19.73 32.42
CA GLU A 244 -22.91 -18.66 32.80
C GLU A 244 -24.41 -19.06 32.82
N GLU A 245 -24.82 -20.28 32.49
CA GLU A 245 -26.25 -20.69 32.57
C GLU A 245 -26.73 -21.09 33.99
N GLY A 246 -26.02 -20.66 35.03
CA GLY A 246 -26.32 -20.97 36.43
C GLY A 246 -27.13 -19.93 37.22
N PHE A 247 -27.61 -18.83 36.62
CA PHE A 247 -28.30 -17.77 37.39
C PHE A 247 -29.82 -17.69 37.15
N GLY A 248 -30.54 -18.31 38.08
CA GLY A 248 -31.67 -17.66 38.75
C GLY A 248 -33.05 -17.85 38.14
N THR A 249 -33.68 -18.98 38.46
CA THR A 249 -35.14 -19.05 38.59
C THR A 249 -35.53 -18.65 40.02
N LEU A 250 -36.20 -17.51 40.17
CA LEU A 250 -37.01 -17.16 41.34
C LEU A 250 -38.31 -16.49 40.86
#